data_AF-A0A5L4YTH0-F1
#
_entry.id   AF-A0A5L4YTH0-F1
#
_cell.length_a   1.000
_cell.length_b   1.000
_cell.length_c   1.000
_cell.angle_alpha   90.00
_cell.angle_beta   90.00
_cell.angle_gamma   90.00
#
_symmetry.space_group_name_H-M   'P 1'
#
loop_
_entity.id
_entity.type
_entity.pdbx_description
1 polymer ?
#
loop_
_entity_poly.entity_id
_entity_poly.type
_entity_poly.pdbx_seq_one_letter_code
_entity_poly.pdbx_strand_id
1 'polypeptide(L)' 'MMKSEDVDSFVAFLEKRGIFIRNYSHIIPNHCRISIGTREQMKILKDKILEYIGQQR' A
#
# COMPACT_ATOMS: atom_id res chain seq x y z
N MET A 1 16.16 -7.15 -13.62
CA MET A 1 16.06 -6.97 -12.16
C MET A 1 15.11 -5.81 -11.90
N MET A 2 13.84 -6.09 -11.58
CA MET A 2 12.90 -5.05 -11.13
C MET A 2 13.35 -4.58 -9.75
N LYS A 3 13.62 -3.27 -9.62
CA LYS A 3 14.09 -2.64 -8.38
C LYS A 3 12.99 -2.80 -7.32
N SER A 4 13.40 -3.19 -6.12
CA SER A 4 12.56 -3.22 -4.92
C SER A 4 11.64 -2.02 -4.89
N GLU A 5 10.33 -2.28 -4.95
CA GLU A 5 9.31 -1.27 -4.72
C GLU A 5 9.55 -0.69 -3.33
N ASP A 6 9.91 0.59 -3.28
CA ASP A 6 10.10 1.29 -2.02
C ASP A 6 8.75 1.31 -1.29
N VAL A 7 8.69 0.64 -0.14
CA VAL A 7 7.49 0.60 0.71
C VAL A 7 6.99 2.02 1.01
N ASP A 8 7.91 2.98 1.17
CA ASP A 8 7.55 4.36 1.45
C ASP A 8 6.80 5.00 0.27
N SER A 9 7.18 4.66 -0.96
CA SER A 9 6.48 5.12 -2.16
C SER A 9 5.05 4.58 -2.24
N PHE A 10 4.83 3.31 -1.88
CA PHE A 10 3.48 2.73 -1.80
C PHE A 10 2.64 3.34 -0.68
N VAL A 11 3.23 3.54 0.50
CA VAL A 11 2.56 4.22 1.64
C VAL A 11 2.15 5.63 1.25
N ALA A 12 3.07 6.43 0.68
CA ALA A 12 2.79 7.79 0.24
C ALA A 12 1.71 7.85 -0.86
N PHE A 13 1.67 6.87 -1.76
CA PHE A 13 0.63 6.77 -2.78
C PHE A 13 -0.77 6.60 -2.16
N LEU A 14 -0.90 5.77 -1.13
CA LEU A 14 -2.16 5.51 -0.43
C LEU A 14 -2.56 6.69 0.46
N GLU A 15 -1.60 7.32 1.14
CA GLU A 15 -1.86 8.49 2.00
C GLU A 15 -2.44 9.67 1.21
N LYS A 16 -1.90 9.94 0.00
CA LYS A 16 -2.45 10.96 -0.92
C LYS A 16 -3.91 10.70 -1.33
N ARG A 17 -4.40 9.47 -1.16
CA ARG A 17 -5.77 9.03 -1.47
C ARG A 17 -6.62 8.85 -0.20
N GLY A 18 -6.14 9.33 0.95
CA GLY A 18 -6.84 9.25 2.23
C GLY A 18 -6.83 7.86 2.87
N ILE A 19 -5.93 6.96 2.42
CA ILE A 19 -5.79 5.61 2.96
C ILE A 19 -4.49 5.55 3.76
N PHE A 20 -4.61 5.42 5.07
CA PHE A 20 -3.45 5.41 5.98
C PHE A 20 -3.08 3.97 6.35
N ILE A 21 -1.88 3.56 5.94
CA ILE A 21 -1.28 2.27 6.29
C ILE A 21 0.08 2.52 6.95
N ARG A 22 0.58 1.54 7.72
CA ARG A 22 1.86 1.71 8.43
C ARG A 22 2.97 0.97 7.70
N ASN A 23 4.09 1.64 7.44
CA ASN A 23 5.33 0.95 7.10
C ASN A 23 5.74 0.06 8.29
N TYR A 24 5.87 -1.24 8.04
CA TYR A 24 6.20 -2.25 9.05
C TYR A 24 7.56 -2.91 8.80
N SER A 25 8.38 -2.28 7.95
CA SER A 25 9.71 -2.76 7.55
C SER A 25 10.69 -2.89 8.71
N HIS A 26 10.44 -2.20 9.83
CA HIS A 26 11.21 -2.31 11.07
C HIS A 26 11.04 -3.68 11.78
N ILE A 27 9.99 -4.45 11.45
CA ILE A 27 9.75 -5.79 12.00
C ILE A 27 9.85 -6.86 10.92
N ILE A 28 9.27 -6.62 9.74
CA ILE A 28 9.35 -7.53 8.59
C ILE A 28 9.78 -6.74 7.35
N PRO A 29 10.97 -6.98 6.79
CA PRO A 29 11.47 -6.22 5.65
C PRO A 29 10.47 -6.18 4.48
N ASN A 30 10.31 -5.02 3.86
CA ASN A 30 9.42 -4.80 2.71
C ASN A 30 7.93 -5.10 2.99
N HIS A 31 7.47 -4.96 4.24
CA HIS A 31 6.07 -5.18 4.60
C HIS A 31 5.39 -3.91 5.14
N CYS A 32 4.07 -3.86 4.92
CA CYS A 32 3.17 -2.89 5.52
C CYS A 32 2.21 -3.57 6.48
N ARG A 33 1.68 -2.80 7.43
CA ARG A 33 0.54 -3.19 8.25
C ARG A 33 -0.67 -2.36 7.87
N ILE A 34 -1.78 -3.06 7.63
CA ILE A 34 -3.06 -2.48 7.29
C ILE A 34 -4.05 -2.86 8.39
N SER A 35 -4.88 -1.91 8.84
CA SER A 35 -6.02 -2.18 9.71
C SER A 35 -7.30 -1.91 8.91
N ILE A 36 -8.19 -2.91 8.80
CA ILE A 36 -9.43 -2.84 8.01
C ILE A 36 -10.59 -3.17 8.93
N GLY A 37 -11.55 -2.27 9.05
CA GLY A 37 -12.74 -2.45 9.87
C GLY A 37 -13.97 -2.90 9.08
N THR A 38 -14.03 -2.61 7.76
CA THR A 38 -15.22 -2.91 6.94
C THR A 38 -14.87 -3.51 5.58
N ARG A 39 -15.86 -4.17 4.97
CA ARG A 39 -15.76 -4.68 3.59
C ARG A 39 -15.56 -3.56 2.56
N GLU A 40 -16.15 -2.39 2.81
CA GLU A 40 -16.02 -1.24 1.91
C GLU A 40 -14.58 -0.69 1.93
N GLN A 41 -13.97 -0.57 3.12
CA GLN A 41 -12.56 -0.21 3.25
C GLN A 41 -11.64 -1.20 2.53
N MET A 42 -11.93 -2.51 2.65
CA MET A 42 -11.18 -3.55 1.95
C MET A 42 -11.26 -3.39 0.43
N LYS A 43 -12.47 -3.13 -0.09
CA LYS A 43 -12.71 -2.94 -1.52
C LYS A 43 -11.93 -1.72 -2.05
N ILE A 44 -12.09 -0.57 -1.40
CA ILE A 44 -11.39 0.68 -1.76
C ILE A 44 -9.87 0.45 -1.76
N LEU A 45 -9.32 -0.18 -0.72
CA LEU A 45 -7.90 -0.47 -0.63
C LEU A 45 -7.43 -1.39 -1.77
N LYS A 46 -8.17 -2.47 -2.04
CA LYS A 46 -7.86 -3.39 -3.15
C LYS A 46 -7.80 -2.64 -4.48
N ASP A 47 -8.79 -1.80 -4.76
CA ASP A 47 -8.86 -1.05 -6.02
C ASP A 47 -7.67 -0.10 -6.16
N LYS A 48 -7.23 0.54 -5.06
CA LYS A 48 -6.03 1.40 -5.07
C LYS A 48 -4.72 0.63 -5.21
N ILE A 49 -4.61 -0.56 -4.65
CA ILE A 49 -3.45 -1.44 -4.86
C ILE A 49 -3.33 -1.82 -6.34
N LEU A 50 -4.43 -2.21 -6.98
CA LEU A 50 -4.43 -2.55 -8.40
C LEU A 50 -4.09 -1.34 -9.28
N GLU A 51 -4.59 -0.15 -8.94
CA GLU A 51 -4.22 1.12 -9.60
C GLU A 51 -2.70 1.38 -9.51
N TYR A 52 -2.09 1.21 -8.33
CA TYR A 52 -0.65 1.40 -8.12
C TYR A 52 0.18 0.46 -8.98
N ILE A 53 -0.14 -0.83 -8.98
CA ILE A 53 0.55 -1.85 -9.77
C ILE A 53 0.42 -1.56 -11.27
N GLY A 54 -0.73 -1.06 -11.72
CA GLY A 54 -0.95 -0.67 -13.11
C GLY A 54 -0.11 0.53 -13.57
N GLN A 55 0.25 1.45 -12.67
CA GLN A 55 1.08 2.63 -12.96
C GLN A 55 2.57 2.32 -13.09
N GLN A 56 3.02 1.17 -12.60
CA GLN A 56 4.42 0.73 -12.63
C GLN A 56 4.74 -0.14 -13.87
N ARG A 57 3.78 -0.32 -14.79
CA ARG A 57 3.92 -1.04 -16.05
C ARG A 57 4.11 -0.06 -17.21
#